data_AF-A0A835WHH6-F1
#
_entry.id   AF-A0A835WHH6-F1
#
_cell.length_a   1.000
_cell.length_b   1.000
_cell.length_c   1.000
_cell.angle_alpha   90.00
_cell.angle_beta   90.00
_cell.angle_gamma   90.00
#
_symmetry.space_group_name_H-M   'P 1'
#
loop_
_entity.id
_entity.type
_entity.pdbx_description
1 polymer ?
#
loop_
_entity_poly.entity_id
_entity_poly.type
_entity_poly.pdbx_seq_one_letter_code
_entity_poly.pdbx_strand_id
1 'polypeptide(L)'
;MAEAIYIDLAAAAAVGVAAYMLRRGMVGRQRLWFGLMLAGAAVALSGIPLDAHLCLWLGPHANHVVFLFAGCDLIMYGLSQYVQEDLAVRYDRPYYERRRRAAAEAAEGAGRVGSRGRRRPGAAQGALLWQHEELTQ
;
A
#
# COMPACT_ATOMS: atom_id res chain seq x y z
N MET A 1 35.55 -0.27 -24.99
CA MET A 1 34.34 -0.15 -25.84
C MET A 1 33.10 -0.79 -25.22
N ALA A 2 33.21 -1.93 -24.51
CA ALA A 2 32.06 -2.52 -23.83
C ALA A 2 31.43 -1.62 -22.74
N GLU A 3 32.26 -0.90 -21.96
CA GLU A 3 31.81 -0.04 -20.86
C GLU A 3 30.88 1.11 -21.31
N ALA A 4 31.14 1.70 -22.48
CA ALA A 4 30.29 2.75 -23.03
C ALA A 4 28.87 2.23 -23.36
N ILE A 5 28.78 1.01 -23.90
CA ILE A 5 27.50 0.37 -24.22
C ILE A 5 26.68 0.13 -22.95
N TYR A 6 27.32 -0.27 -21.84
CA TYR A 6 26.63 -0.45 -20.55
C TYR A 6 26.10 0.87 -19.98
N ILE A 7 26.89 1.95 -20.08
CA ILE A 7 26.48 3.27 -19.60
C ILE A 7 25.30 3.80 -20.43
N ASP A 8 25.37 3.69 -21.75
CA ASP A 8 24.30 4.14 -22.65
C ASP A 8 23.01 3.34 -22.44
N LEU A 9 23.12 2.02 -22.26
CA LEU A 9 21.97 1.16 -21.99
C LEU A 9 21.32 1.48 -20.64
N ALA A 10 22.14 1.72 -19.60
CA ALA A 10 21.65 2.09 -18.28
C ALA A 10 20.96 3.47 -18.30
N ALA A 11 21.53 4.44 -19.02
CA ALA A 11 20.92 5.76 -19.20
C ALA A 11 19.60 5.67 -19.96
N ALA A 12 19.54 4.90 -21.06
CA ALA A 12 18.32 4.67 -21.81
C ALA A 12 17.24 3.99 -20.96
N ALA A 13 17.60 3.00 -20.15
CA ALA A 13 16.68 2.34 -19.23
C ALA A 13 16.14 3.31 -18.17
N ALA A 14 17.00 4.13 -17.56
CA ALA A 14 16.59 5.13 -16.57
C ALA A 14 15.62 6.17 -17.17
N VAL A 15 15.91 6.66 -18.37
CA VAL A 15 15.02 7.58 -19.09
C VAL A 15 13.70 6.91 -19.43
N GLY A 16 13.72 5.65 -19.89
CA GLY A 16 12.52 4.87 -20.17
C GLY A 16 11.62 4.70 -18.95
N VAL A 17 12.22 4.34 -17.80
CA VAL A 17 11.50 4.19 -16.52
C VAL A 17 10.94 5.54 -16.06
N ALA A 18 11.72 6.62 -16.10
CA ALA A 18 11.25 7.95 -15.72
C ALA A 18 10.10 8.43 -16.62
N ALA A 19 10.22 8.26 -17.93
CA ALA A 19 9.16 8.61 -18.89
C ALA A 19 7.89 7.78 -18.67
N TYR A 20 8.05 6.48 -18.38
CA TYR A 20 6.94 5.60 -18.03
C TYR A 20 6.21 6.08 -16.77
N MET A 21 6.95 6.42 -15.72
CA MET A 21 6.41 6.92 -14.45
C MET A 21 5.66 8.25 -14.64
N LEU A 22 6.24 9.18 -15.40
CA LEU A 22 5.62 10.49 -15.69
C LEU A 22 4.32 10.35 -16.49
N ARG A 23 4.27 9.43 -17.47
CA ARG A 23 3.09 9.19 -18.30
C ARG A 23 1.94 8.51 -17.55
N ARG A 24 2.23 7.66 -16.56
CA ARG A 24 1.18 6.87 -15.87
C ARG A 24 0.34 7.69 -14.89
N GLY A 25 0.74 8.94 -14.61
CA GLY A 25 0.14 9.83 -13.62
C GLY A 25 0.41 9.36 -12.19
N MET A 26 1.08 10.18 -11.39
CA MET A 26 1.43 9.81 -10.01
C MET A 26 0.22 9.92 -9.08
N VAL A 27 0.00 8.91 -8.25
CA VAL A 27 -1.14 8.81 -7.32
C VAL A 27 -0.62 8.66 -5.88
N GLY A 28 -1.30 9.28 -4.91
CA GLY A 28 -0.94 9.16 -3.50
C GLY A 28 0.44 9.77 -3.18
N ARG A 29 1.29 9.02 -2.46
CA ARG A 29 2.64 9.45 -2.06
C ARG A 29 3.73 9.08 -3.07
N GLN A 30 3.37 8.60 -4.27
CA GLN A 30 4.32 8.26 -5.34
C GLN A 30 5.29 9.39 -5.70
N ARG A 31 4.88 10.66 -5.57
CA ARG A 31 5.76 11.83 -5.79
C ARG A 31 6.92 11.88 -4.78
N LEU A 32 6.68 11.48 -3.54
CA LEU A 32 7.71 11.43 -2.49
C LEU A 32 8.73 10.34 -2.82
N TRP A 33 8.28 9.16 -3.22
CA TRP A 33 9.16 8.06 -3.61
C TRP A 33 9.96 8.37 -4.86
N PHE A 34 9.34 9.04 -5.84
CA PHE A 34 10.04 9.55 -7.02
C PHE A 34 11.10 10.60 -6.65
N GLY A 35 10.78 11.53 -5.75
CA GLY A 35 11.76 12.46 -5.19
C GLY A 35 12.92 11.75 -4.49
N LEU A 36 12.63 10.66 -3.77
CA LEU A 36 13.65 9.85 -3.09
C LEU A 36 14.58 9.13 -4.09
N MET A 37 14.04 8.62 -5.19
CA MET A 37 14.85 8.08 -6.29
C MET A 37 15.76 9.15 -6.91
N LEU A 38 15.24 10.36 -7.15
CA LEU A 38 16.05 11.49 -7.65
C LEU A 38 17.13 11.91 -6.65
N ALA A 39 16.82 11.92 -5.36
CA ALA A 39 17.81 12.19 -4.31
C ALA A 39 18.91 11.12 -4.30
N GLY A 40 18.56 9.83 -4.42
CA GLY A 40 19.54 8.76 -4.54
C GLY A 40 20.44 8.90 -5.77
N ALA A 41 19.87 9.31 -6.92
CA ALA A 41 20.64 9.58 -8.13
C ALA A 41 21.59 10.79 -7.95
N ALA A 42 21.12 11.85 -7.31
CA ALA A 42 21.96 13.00 -6.99
C ALA A 42 23.12 12.63 -6.05
N VAL A 43 22.85 11.81 -5.02
CA VAL A 43 23.87 11.29 -4.11
C VAL A 43 24.91 10.45 -4.87
N ALA A 44 24.46 9.51 -5.71
CA ALA A 44 25.33 8.67 -6.52
C ALA A 44 26.22 9.48 -7.48
N LEU A 45 25.68 10.53 -8.11
CA LEU A 45 26.43 11.40 -9.02
C LEU A 45 27.38 12.35 -8.29
N SER A 46 27.02 12.79 -7.08
CA SER A 46 27.83 13.70 -6.26
C SER A 46 29.10 13.06 -5.69
N GLY A 47 29.19 11.73 -5.64
CA GLY A 47 30.39 11.02 -5.14
C GLY A 47 31.64 11.26 -5.97
N ILE A 48 31.50 11.52 -7.29
CA ILE A 48 32.63 11.68 -8.23
C ILE A 48 33.44 12.97 -7.97
N PRO A 49 32.84 14.17 -7.83
CA PRO A 49 33.60 15.39 -7.58
C PRO A 49 34.03 15.61 -6.11
N LEU A 50 33.48 14.86 -5.15
CA LEU A 50 33.72 15.11 -3.73
C LEU A 50 34.80 14.23 -3.09
N ASP A 51 35.40 13.28 -3.81
CA ASP A 51 36.21 12.20 -3.20
C ASP A 51 37.36 12.73 -2.30
N ALA A 52 38.06 13.78 -2.73
CA ALA A 52 39.13 14.40 -1.93
C ALA A 52 38.61 15.18 -0.71
N HIS A 53 37.49 15.90 -0.86
CA HIS A 53 36.88 16.68 0.23
C HIS A 53 36.16 15.81 1.25
N LEU A 54 35.51 14.73 0.81
CA LEU A 54 34.86 13.74 1.66
C LEU A 54 35.87 12.95 2.48
N CYS A 55 36.99 12.54 1.87
CA CYS A 55 38.07 11.88 2.60
C CYS A 55 38.66 12.77 3.70
N LEU A 56 38.71 14.09 3.50
CA LEU A 56 39.18 15.06 4.50
C LEU A 56 38.19 15.27 5.65
N TRP A 57 36.89 15.26 5.38
CA TRP A 57 35.85 15.57 6.37
C TRP A 57 35.28 14.36 7.10
N LEU A 58 35.02 13.26 6.40
CA LEU A 58 34.43 12.04 6.95
C LEU A 58 35.44 10.90 7.13
N GLY A 59 36.69 11.10 6.69
CA GLY A 59 37.75 10.11 6.78
C GLY A 59 37.79 9.11 5.62
N PRO A 60 38.76 8.19 5.63
CA PRO A 60 39.06 7.29 4.50
C PRO A 60 37.97 6.25 4.20
N HIS A 61 36.98 6.10 5.10
CA HIS A 61 35.86 5.19 4.91
C HIS A 61 34.72 5.81 4.10
N ALA A 62 34.74 7.12 3.84
CA ALA A 62 33.73 7.85 3.07
C ALA A 62 34.27 8.17 1.66
N ASN A 63 34.48 7.11 0.88
CA ASN A 63 34.95 7.16 -0.51
C ASN A 63 33.76 7.27 -1.48
N HIS A 64 33.97 7.73 -2.73
CA HIS A 64 32.96 7.82 -3.79
C HIS A 64 32.15 6.53 -3.96
N VAL A 65 32.78 5.36 -3.77
CA VAL A 65 32.12 4.05 -3.86
C VAL A 65 30.99 3.91 -2.83
N VAL A 66 31.20 4.40 -1.60
CA VAL A 66 30.19 4.33 -0.53
C VAL A 66 28.98 5.21 -0.86
N PHE A 67 29.22 6.41 -1.41
CA PHE A 67 28.14 7.30 -1.85
C PHE A 67 27.41 6.75 -3.08
N LEU A 68 28.12 6.07 -3.99
CA LEU A 68 27.50 5.38 -5.11
C LEU A 68 26.55 4.28 -4.62
N PHE A 69 27.01 3.40 -3.71
CA PHE A 69 26.17 2.35 -3.14
C PHE A 69 24.99 2.91 -2.34
N ALA A 70 25.22 3.92 -1.50
CA ALA A 70 24.15 4.56 -0.73
C ALA A 70 23.09 5.21 -1.65
N GLY A 71 23.52 5.83 -2.75
CA GLY A 71 22.62 6.37 -3.77
C GLY A 71 21.81 5.27 -4.48
N CYS A 72 22.45 4.17 -4.86
CA CYS A 72 21.79 3.00 -5.45
C CYS A 72 20.76 2.38 -4.50
N ASP A 73 21.08 2.22 -3.22
CA ASP A 73 20.15 1.69 -2.21
C ASP A 73 18.93 2.59 -2.06
N LEU A 74 19.12 3.92 -2.04
CA LEU A 74 18.02 4.88 -2.02
C LEU A 74 17.12 4.73 -3.25
N ILE A 75 17.70 4.58 -4.45
CA ILE A 75 16.95 4.40 -5.69
C ILE A 75 16.13 3.11 -5.63
N MET A 76 16.73 1.99 -5.23
CA MET A 76 16.05 0.70 -5.13
C MET A 76 14.94 0.73 -4.08
N TYR A 77 15.17 1.35 -2.94
CA TYR A 77 14.17 1.55 -1.90
C TYR A 77 13.00 2.41 -2.41
N GLY A 78 13.28 3.57 -3.00
CA GLY A 78 12.26 4.46 -3.56
C GLY A 78 11.43 3.78 -4.65
N LEU A 79 12.08 3.00 -5.53
CA LEU A 79 11.40 2.22 -6.56
C LEU A 79 10.49 1.15 -5.96
N SER A 80 10.96 0.42 -4.94
CA SER A 80 10.16 -0.61 -4.27
C SER A 80 8.89 -0.03 -3.64
N GLN A 81 9.00 1.11 -2.95
CA GLN A 81 7.87 1.79 -2.33
C GLN A 81 6.90 2.36 -3.37
N TYR A 82 7.44 2.92 -4.46
CA TYR A 82 6.62 3.37 -5.58
C TYR A 82 5.78 2.23 -6.17
N VAL A 83 6.39 1.07 -6.41
CA VAL A 83 5.71 -0.12 -6.98
C VAL A 83 4.68 -0.66 -5.99
N GLN A 84 5.00 -0.76 -4.71
CA GLN A 84 4.05 -1.20 -3.68
C GLN A 84 2.83 -0.28 -3.61
N GLU A 85 3.02 1.03 -3.64
CA GLU A 85 1.92 1.99 -3.61
C GLU A 85 1.09 1.96 -4.90
N ASP A 86 1.73 1.77 -6.07
CA ASP A 86 1.03 1.59 -7.34
C ASP A 86 0.14 0.34 -7.33
N LEU A 87 0.66 -0.78 -6.81
CA LEU A 87 -0.09 -2.02 -6.63
C LEU A 87 -1.27 -1.83 -5.67
N ALA A 88 -1.02 -1.23 -4.51
CA ALA A 88 -2.05 -1.00 -3.49
C ALA A 88 -3.19 -0.10 -4.02
N VAL A 89 -2.86 0.95 -4.77
CA VAL A 89 -3.86 1.93 -5.21
C VAL A 89 -4.59 1.48 -6.47
N ARG A 90 -3.87 0.91 -7.45
CA ARG A 90 -4.47 0.56 -8.76
C ARG A 90 -5.03 -0.85 -8.82
N TYR A 91 -4.39 -1.81 -8.15
CA TYR A 91 -4.76 -3.22 -8.27
C TYR A 91 -5.57 -3.72 -7.06
N ASP A 92 -5.26 -3.25 -5.86
CA ASP A 92 -5.98 -3.65 -4.65
C ASP A 92 -7.33 -2.94 -4.48
N ARG A 93 -7.46 -1.67 -4.90
CA ARG A 93 -8.73 -0.93 -4.80
C ARG A 93 -9.94 -1.65 -5.43
N PRO A 94 -9.89 -2.20 -6.66
CA PRO A 94 -11.01 -2.98 -7.21
C PRO A 94 -11.21 -4.33 -6.51
N TYR A 95 -10.18 -4.91 -5.89
CA TYR A 95 -10.33 -6.13 -5.06
C TYR A 95 -11.06 -5.81 -3.75
N TYR A 96 -10.64 -4.78 -3.02
CA TYR A 96 -11.27 -4.34 -1.77
C TYR A 96 -12.70 -3.83 -1.98
N GLU A 97 -12.98 -3.11 -3.07
CA GLU A 97 -14.35 -2.68 -3.38
C GLU A 97 -15.29 -3.85 -3.66
N ARG A 98 -14.83 -4.90 -4.37
CA ARG A 98 -15.62 -6.12 -4.58
C ARG A 98 -15.90 -6.85 -3.27
N ARG A 99 -14.88 -6.99 -2.41
CA ARG A 99 -15.04 -7.63 -1.09
C ARG A 99 -15.99 -6.84 -0.19
N ARG A 100 -15.93 -5.50 -0.24
CA ARG A 100 -16.82 -4.63 0.53
C ARG A 100 -18.28 -4.74 0.06
N ARG A 101 -18.51 -4.82 -1.27
CA ARG A 101 -19.86 -5.06 -1.83
C ARG A 101 -20.39 -6.43 -1.42
N ALA A 102 -19.58 -7.49 -1.54
CA ALA A 102 -19.95 -8.82 -1.11
C ALA A 102 -20.28 -8.89 0.40
N ALA A 103 -19.53 -8.17 1.24
CA ALA A 103 -19.82 -8.08 2.67
C ALA A 103 -21.12 -7.29 2.96
N ALA A 104 -21.39 -6.22 2.22
CA ALA A 104 -22.64 -5.47 2.34
C ALA A 104 -23.86 -6.31 1.90
N GLU A 105 -23.75 -7.01 0.78
CA GLU A 105 -24.79 -7.94 0.29
C GLU A 105 -25.04 -9.09 1.28
N ALA A 106 -23.99 -9.65 1.88
CA ALA A 106 -24.12 -10.68 2.91
C ALA A 106 -24.80 -10.15 4.18
N ALA A 107 -24.51 -8.90 4.59
CA ALA A 107 -25.17 -8.26 5.73
C ALA A 107 -26.66 -7.97 5.46
N GLU A 108 -27.01 -7.50 4.26
CA GLU A 108 -28.41 -7.30 3.85
C GLU A 108 -29.18 -8.63 3.76
N GLY A 109 -28.53 -9.69 3.25
CA GLY A 109 -29.07 -11.04 3.23
C GLY A 109 -29.35 -11.58 4.64
N ALA A 110 -28.40 -11.40 5.57
CA ALA A 110 -28.57 -11.80 6.97
C ALA A 110 -29.69 -11.01 7.68
N GLY A 111 -29.85 -9.72 7.39
CA GLY A 111 -30.95 -8.89 7.91
C GLY A 111 -32.33 -9.32 7.41
N ARG A 112 -32.43 -9.83 6.17
CA ARG A 112 -33.68 -10.42 5.63
C ARG A 112 -33.99 -11.80 6.23
N VAL A 113 -32.99 -12.60 6.55
CA VAL A 113 -33.19 -13.90 7.22
C VAL A 113 -33.61 -13.70 8.68
N GLY A 114 -33.01 -12.73 9.40
CA GLY A 114 -33.38 -12.40 10.78
C GLY A 114 -34.79 -11.81 10.95
N SER A 115 -35.30 -11.08 9.95
CA SER A 115 -36.66 -10.51 9.99
C SER A 115 -37.77 -11.52 9.66
N ARG A 116 -37.46 -12.66 9.02
CA ARG A 116 -38.43 -13.73 8.74
C ARG A 116 -38.63 -14.72 9.89
N GLY A 117 -37.76 -14.71 10.90
CA GLY A 117 -37.84 -15.61 12.08
C GLY A 117 -38.67 -15.09 13.26
N ARG A 118 -39.23 -13.87 13.19
CA ARG A 118 -39.94 -13.23 14.33
C ARG A 118 -41.46 -13.23 14.21
N ARG A 119 -42.07 -14.30 13.70
CA ARG A 119 -43.48 -14.64 13.99
C ARG A 119 -43.49 -15.75 15.02
N ARG A 120 -43.63 -15.38 16.31
CA ARG A 120 -44.02 -16.32 17.38
C ARG A 120 -45.41 -16.89 17.05
N PRO A 121 -45.59 -18.22 16.90
CA PRO A 121 -46.89 -18.84 17.12
C PRO A 121 -47.00 -19.22 18.59
N GLY A 122 -48.14 -18.93 19.22
CA GLY A 122 -48.49 -19.50 20.52
C GLY A 122 -48.31 -18.55 21.71
N ALA A 123 -49.29 -17.68 21.90
CA ALA A 123 -49.66 -17.18 23.23
C ALA A 123 -51.18 -17.32 23.36
N ALA A 124 -51.64 -18.57 23.25
CA ALA A 124 -53.00 -18.99 23.58
C ALA A 124 -52.88 -20.23 24.47
N GLN A 125 -52.55 -20.03 25.75
CA GLN A 125 -52.76 -20.95 26.87
C GLN A 125 -52.09 -20.32 28.10
N GLY A 126 -52.89 -19.91 29.09
CA GLY A 126 -52.36 -19.30 30.32
C GLY A 126 -53.30 -18.32 31.03
N ALA A 127 -54.56 -18.19 30.59
CA ALA A 127 -55.57 -17.40 31.28
C ALA A 127 -56.84 -18.23 31.45
N LEU A 128 -56.82 -19.16 32.41
CA LEU A 128 -57.99 -19.83 33.02
C LEU A 128 -57.47 -20.87 34.04
N LEU A 129 -56.88 -20.42 35.15
CA LEU A 129 -56.56 -21.32 36.28
C LEU A 129 -56.47 -20.60 37.64
N TRP A 130 -57.11 -19.43 37.77
CA TRP A 130 -57.18 -18.70 39.05
C TRP A 130 -58.62 -18.21 39.29
N GLN A 131 -59.55 -19.16 39.42
CA GLN A 131 -60.88 -18.87 39.97
C GLN A 131 -61.58 -20.16 40.41
N HIS A 132 -61.01 -20.90 41.38
CA HIS A 132 -61.75 -21.94 42.09
C HIS A 132 -61.03 -22.36 43.38
N GLU A 133 -60.79 -21.43 44.31
CA GLU A 133 -60.33 -21.81 45.66
C GLU A 133 -60.79 -20.83 46.75
N GLU A 134 -62.01 -20.31 46.64
CA GLU A 134 -62.73 -19.66 47.75
C GLU A 134 -64.16 -20.17 47.77
N LEU A 135 -64.37 -21.36 48.35
CA LEU A 135 -65.65 -21.86 48.89
C LEU A 135 -65.43 -23.29 49.41
N THR A 136 -64.83 -23.43 50.59
CA THR A 136 -65.12 -24.45 51.62
C THR A 136 -63.98 -24.49 52.65
N GLN A 137 -64.13 -23.73 53.73
CA GLN A 137 -64.11 -24.19 55.14
C GLN A 137 -63.95 -23.00 56.08
#